data_AF-A0AAD6L7C1-F1
#
_entry.id   AF-A0AAD6L7C1-F1
#
_cell.length_a   1.000
_cell.length_b   1.000
_cell.length_c   1.000
_cell.angle_alpha   90.00
_cell.angle_beta   90.00
_cell.angle_gamma   90.00
#
_symmetry.space_group_name_H-M   'P 1'
#
loop_
_entity.id
_entity.type
_entity.pdbx_description
1 polymer ?
#
loop_
_entity_poly.entity_id
_entity_poly.type
_entity_poly.pdbx_seq_one_letter_code
_entity_poly.pdbx_strand_id
1 'polypeptide(L)'
;MSATVPTSIDALKLFPAGDFAERGSGNGDRIEELRFTEEEMGMFLDLHPFTNASPYTVVETMSLAKALILFRDVGLRHLMVMPKISGVRNSVPSVSFFKILHVD
;
A
#
# COMPACT_ATOMS: atom_id res chain seq x y z
N MET A 1 -24.27 -6.61 20.14
CA MET A 1 -23.37 -7.77 19.96
C MET A 1 -21.99 -7.20 19.64
N SER A 2 -21.00 -7.40 20.50
CA SER A 2 -19.64 -6.89 20.27
C SER A 2 -18.92 -7.88 19.37
N ALA A 3 -18.72 -7.52 18.10
CA ALA A 3 -17.85 -8.29 17.22
C ALA A 3 -16.43 -8.19 17.75
N THR A 4 -15.80 -9.34 18.03
CA THR A 4 -14.39 -9.42 18.39
C THR A 4 -13.58 -8.87 17.23
N VAL A 5 -12.91 -7.73 17.44
CA VAL A 5 -11.98 -7.17 16.45
C VAL A 5 -10.82 -8.16 16.32
N PRO A 6 -10.59 -8.77 15.14
CA PRO A 6 -9.49 -9.70 14.95
C PRO A 6 -8.18 -8.95 15.19
N THR A 7 -7.30 -9.52 16.01
CA THR A 7 -5.94 -8.98 16.11
C THR A 7 -5.18 -9.30 14.81
N SER A 8 -4.18 -8.49 14.46
CA SER A 8 -3.43 -8.58 13.18
C SER A 8 -2.97 -10.02 12.80
N ILE A 9 -2.59 -10.85 13.78
CA ILE A 9 -2.15 -12.23 13.56
C ILE A 9 -3.32 -13.16 13.21
N ASP A 10 -4.52 -12.87 13.70
CA ASP A 10 -5.72 -13.66 13.43
C ASP A 10 -6.24 -13.37 12.02
N ALA A 11 -6.10 -12.13 11.54
CA ALA A 11 -6.51 -11.74 10.20
C ALA A 11 -5.78 -12.56 9.10
N LEU A 12 -4.47 -12.76 9.23
CA LEU A 12 -3.69 -13.54 8.26
C LEU A 12 -4.01 -15.04 8.27
N LYS A 13 -4.60 -15.56 9.36
CA LYS A 13 -5.10 -16.94 9.42
C LYS A 13 -6.48 -17.08 8.79
N LEU A 14 -7.30 -16.03 8.86
CA LEU A 14 -8.64 -16.00 8.30
C LEU A 14 -8.62 -15.79 6.77
N PHE A 15 -7.62 -15.07 6.27
CA PHE A 15 -7.46 -14.75 4.85
C PHE A 15 -6.12 -15.30 4.35
N PRO A 16 -6.06 -16.58 3.91
CA PRO A 16 -4.85 -17.16 3.36
C PRO A 16 -4.40 -16.43 2.08
N ALA A 17 -3.10 -16.51 1.78
CA ALA A 17 -2.51 -15.87 0.59
C ALA A 17 -3.16 -16.29 -0.74
N GLY A 18 -3.77 -17.48 -0.79
CA GLY A 18 -4.50 -17.97 -1.96
C GLY A 18 -5.70 -17.12 -2.34
N ASP A 19 -6.39 -16.51 -1.37
CA ASP A 19 -7.58 -15.68 -1.60
C ASP A 19 -7.21 -14.38 -2.34
N PHE A 20 -5.96 -13.93 -2.18
CA PHE A 20 -5.41 -12.77 -2.90
C PHE A 20 -4.75 -13.15 -4.23
N ALA A 21 -4.58 -14.44 -4.51
CA ALA A 21 -3.88 -14.94 -5.69
C ALA A 21 -4.80 -15.12 -6.90
N GLU A 22 -6.13 -15.02 -6.73
CA GLU A 22 -7.08 -14.92 -7.84
C GLU A 22 -6.81 -13.63 -8.61
N ARG A 23 -5.89 -13.71 -9.57
CA ARG A 23 -5.77 -12.71 -10.62
C ARG A 23 -7.11 -12.65 -11.32
N GLY A 24 -7.71 -11.45 -11.31
CA GLY A 24 -8.97 -11.15 -11.96
C GLY A 24 -9.19 -12.02 -13.19
N SER A 25 -10.14 -12.95 -13.06
CA SER A 25 -10.47 -14.00 -14.03
C SER A 25 -11.05 -13.42 -15.33
N GLY A 26 -10.56 -12.31 -15.88
CA GLY A 26 -11.14 -11.58 -17.03
C GLY A 26 -12.56 -11.02 -16.80
N ASN A 27 -13.26 -11.57 -15.82
CA ASN A 27 -14.62 -11.35 -15.32
C ASN A 27 -14.54 -11.10 -13.80
N GLY A 28 -13.48 -10.44 -13.33
CA GLY A 28 -13.34 -10.12 -11.91
C GLY A 28 -14.41 -9.11 -11.51
N ASP A 29 -15.04 -9.33 -10.36
CA ASP A 29 -16.01 -8.42 -9.77
C ASP A 29 -15.43 -7.00 -9.77
N ARG A 30 -16.14 -6.08 -10.41
CA ARG A 30 -15.67 -4.69 -10.48
C ARG A 30 -15.85 -4.03 -9.13
N ILE A 31 -14.98 -3.08 -8.79
CA ILE A 31 -15.16 -2.28 -7.57
C ILE A 31 -16.53 -1.59 -7.59
N GLU A 32 -17.00 -1.19 -8.77
CA GLU A 32 -18.31 -0.56 -8.95
C GLU A 32 -19.51 -1.49 -8.67
N GLU A 33 -19.31 -2.81 -8.63
CA GLU A 33 -20.35 -3.81 -8.37
C GLU A 33 -20.48 -4.12 -6.87
N LEU A 34 -19.49 -3.72 -6.06
CA LEU A 34 -19.51 -3.88 -4.61
C LEU A 34 -20.59 -2.98 -4.00
N ARG A 35 -21.49 -3.57 -3.21
CA ARG A 35 -22.54 -2.85 -2.49
C ARG A 35 -22.23 -2.86 -1.01
N PHE A 36 -22.13 -1.68 -0.42
CA PHE A 36 -21.92 -1.48 1.01
C PHE A 36 -23.15 -0.82 1.62
N THR A 37 -23.51 -1.19 2.85
CA THR A 37 -24.53 -0.49 3.64
C THR A 37 -23.97 0.80 4.23
N GLU A 38 -24.83 1.70 4.70
CA GLU A 38 -24.38 2.94 5.37
C GLU A 38 -23.56 2.64 6.62
N GLU A 39 -23.91 1.57 7.34
CA GLU A 39 -23.17 1.13 8.52
C GLU A 39 -21.77 0.63 8.15
N GLU A 40 -21.62 -0.15 7.08
CA GLU A 40 -20.34 -0.66 6.59
C GLU A 40 -19.42 0.47 6.11
N MET A 41 -19.98 1.45 5.40
CA MET A 41 -19.25 2.66 4.99
C MET A 41 -18.77 3.51 6.18
N GLY A 42 -19.41 3.36 7.35
CA GLY A 42 -18.99 3.99 8.61
C GLY A 42 -17.92 3.23 9.39
N MET A 43 -17.47 2.06 8.91
CA MET A 43 -16.44 1.24 9.57
C MET A 43 -15.02 1.58 9.13
N PHE A 44 -14.03 1.11 9.90
CA PHE A 44 -12.61 1.23 9.57
C PHE A 44 -12.03 -0.14 9.20
N LEU A 45 -11.15 -0.15 8.20
CA LEU A 45 -10.38 -1.33 7.82
C LEU A 45 -8.93 -1.19 8.31
N ASP A 46 -8.44 -2.19 9.03
CA ASP A 46 -7.03 -2.30 9.34
C ASP A 46 -6.29 -2.99 8.19
N LEU A 47 -5.61 -2.18 7.38
CA LEU A 47 -4.80 -2.68 6.26
C LEU A 47 -3.36 -3.05 6.65
N HIS A 48 -2.97 -2.84 7.92
CA HIS A 48 -1.61 -3.12 8.38
C HIS A 48 -1.15 -4.56 8.11
N PRO A 49 -1.97 -5.61 8.31
CA PRO A 49 -1.55 -6.99 8.04
C PRO A 49 -1.40 -7.30 6.54
N PHE A 50 -2.09 -6.54 5.67
CA PHE A 50 -2.21 -6.83 4.24
C PHE A 50 -1.30 -5.96 3.36
N THR A 51 -0.64 -4.97 3.94
CA THR A 51 0.22 -4.03 3.22
C THR A 51 1.69 -4.38 3.38
N ASN A 52 2.50 -4.01 2.39
CA ASN A 52 3.95 -4.13 2.52
C ASN A 52 4.46 -3.13 3.57
N ALA A 53 4.86 -3.63 4.74
CA ALA A 53 5.44 -2.82 5.82
C ALA A 53 6.83 -2.25 5.49
N SER A 54 7.46 -2.68 4.39
CA SER A 54 8.81 -2.27 3.97
C SER A 54 8.86 -1.99 2.46
N PRO A 55 8.20 -0.91 1.99
CA PRO A 55 8.31 -0.50 0.59
C PRO A 55 9.75 -0.05 0.25
N TYR A 56 10.17 -0.27 -1.00
CA TYR A 56 11.43 0.26 -1.49
C TYR A 56 11.36 1.78 -1.61
N THR A 57 12.32 2.46 -0.98
CA THR A 57 12.37 3.93 -0.91
C THR A 57 13.64 4.47 -1.53
N VAL A 58 13.53 5.66 -2.12
CA VAL A 58 14.66 6.51 -2.52
C VAL A 58 14.43 7.91 -1.99
N VAL A 59 15.49 8.64 -1.65
CA VAL A 59 15.36 10.08 -1.37
C VAL A 59 15.25 10.86 -2.68
N GLU A 60 14.53 11.98 -2.67
CA GLU A 60 14.33 12.81 -3.87
C GLU A 60 15.64 13.30 -4.51
N THR A 61 16.72 13.39 -3.73
CA THR A 61 18.05 13.79 -4.22
C THR A 61 18.82 12.65 -4.88
N MET A 62 18.29 11.43 -4.89
CA MET A 62 18.92 10.31 -5.57
C MET A 62 18.94 10.57 -7.08
N SER A 63 20.10 10.35 -7.72
CA SER A 63 20.21 10.50 -9.16
C SER A 63 19.24 9.55 -9.88
N LEU A 64 18.58 10.04 -10.93
CA LEU A 64 17.66 9.25 -11.74
C LEU A 64 18.27 7.95 -12.25
N ALA A 65 19.54 7.96 -12.69
CA ALA A 65 20.24 6.77 -13.16
C ALA A 65 20.30 5.66 -12.10
N LYS A 66 20.63 6.01 -10.84
CA LYS A 66 20.66 5.05 -9.74
C LYS A 66 19.26 4.56 -9.37
N ALA A 67 18.25 5.45 -9.37
CA ALA A 67 16.87 5.06 -9.10
C ALA A 67 16.35 4.09 -10.18
N LEU A 68 16.71 4.32 -11.45
CA LEU A 68 16.36 3.45 -12.57
C LEU A 68 17.03 2.08 -12.48
N ILE A 69 18.33 2.03 -12.12
CA ILE A 69 19.04 0.76 -11.89
C ILE A 69 18.34 -0.03 -10.77
N LEU A 70 18.10 0.61 -9.61
CA LEU A 70 17.36 -0.03 -8.51
C LEU A 70 16.01 -0.56 -8.97
N PHE A 71 15.22 0.25 -9.68
CA PHE A 71 13.89 -0.12 -10.17
C PHE A 71 13.93 -1.35 -11.07
N ARG A 72 14.87 -1.43 -12.01
CA ARG A 72 14.99 -2.54 -12.97
C ARG A 72 15.59 -3.79 -12.34
N ASP A 73 16.63 -3.66 -11.54
CA ASP A 73 17.39 -4.81 -11.02
C ASP A 73 16.56 -5.66 -10.04
N VAL A 74 15.66 -5.04 -9.27
CA VAL A 74 14.76 -5.75 -8.36
C VAL A 74 13.32 -5.89 -8.90
N GLY A 75 13.08 -5.47 -10.15
CA GLY A 75 11.78 -5.62 -10.82
C GLY A 75 10.62 -4.91 -10.11
N LEU A 76 10.85 -3.67 -9.64
CA LEU A 76 9.82 -2.90 -8.97
C LEU A 76 8.72 -2.49 -9.96
N ARG A 77 7.50 -2.40 -9.45
CA ARG A 77 6.36 -1.75 -10.14
C ARG A 77 6.08 -0.35 -9.63
N HIS A 78 6.49 -0.10 -8.40
CA HIS A 78 6.31 1.15 -7.68
C HIS A 78 7.56 1.41 -6.85
N LEU A 79 8.09 2.63 -6.92
CA LEU A 79 9.20 3.09 -6.10
C LEU A 79 8.75 4.31 -5.30
N MET A 80 8.95 4.26 -3.98
CA MET A 80 8.54 5.34 -3.07
C MET A 80 9.63 6.41 -2.99
N VAL A 81 9.30 7.65 -3.36
CA VAL A 81 10.24 8.78 -3.29
C VAL A 81 10.00 9.58 -2.00
N MET A 82 11.00 9.65 -1.14
CA MET A 82 11.00 10.39 0.12
C MET A 82 11.56 11.80 -0.08
N PRO A 83 10.79 12.86 0.24
CA PRO A 83 11.27 14.23 0.12
C PRO A 83 12.39 14.51 1.11
N LYS A 84 13.30 15.42 0.77
CA LYS A 84 14.36 15.83 1.68
C LYS A 84 13.77 16.71 2.77
N ILE A 85 13.85 16.27 4.02
CA ILE A 85 13.44 17.10 5.16
C ILE A 85 14.53 18.15 5.40
N SER A 86 14.39 19.33 4.77
CA SER A 86 15.24 20.49 5.07
C SER A 86 14.68 21.24 6.29
N GLY A 87 15.17 20.89 7.49
CA GLY A 87 15.40 21.90 8.54
C GLY A 87 14.22 22.52 9.28
N VAL A 88 13.04 21.90 9.38
CA VAL A 88 12.10 22.21 10.47
C VAL A 88 11.76 20.92 11.21
N ARG A 89 12.30 20.79 12.42
CA ARG A 89 12.26 19.58 13.28
C ARG A 89 10.85 19.08 13.68
N ASN A 90 9.77 19.70 13.19
CA ASN A 90 8.41 19.44 13.65
C ASN A 90 7.39 19.15 12.53
N SER A 91 7.78 19.07 11.25
CA SER A 91 6.85 18.59 10.22
C SER A 91 6.93 17.07 10.14
N VAL A 92 5.98 16.38 10.77
CA VAL A 92 5.66 15.00 10.38
C VAL A 92 5.46 15.04 8.87
N PRO A 93 6.17 14.22 8.06
CA PRO A 93 5.94 14.22 6.63
C PRO A 93 4.46 13.92 6.44
N SER A 94 3.71 14.92 5.97
CA SER A 94 2.32 14.70 5.61
C SER A 94 2.33 13.54 4.62
N VAL A 95 1.46 12.56 4.87
CA VAL A 95 1.16 11.42 4.01
C VAL A 95 0.86 11.87 2.55
N SER A 96 0.69 13.17 2.31
CA SER A 96 0.46 13.82 1.02
C SER A 96 1.62 13.82 -0.01
N PHE A 97 2.84 13.39 0.32
CA PHE A 97 3.98 13.41 -0.64
C PHE A 97 4.47 12.03 -1.08
N PHE A 98 3.59 11.03 -1.17
CA PHE A 98 3.92 9.76 -1.83
C PHE A 98 3.80 9.88 -3.35
N LYS A 99 4.89 10.29 -4.01
CA LYS A 99 4.98 10.14 -5.46
C LYS A 99 5.39 8.71 -5.78
N ILE A 100 4.44 7.92 -6.24
CA ILE A 100 4.72 6.60 -6.83
C ILE A 100 5.22 6.85 -8.25
N LEU A 101 6.48 6.47 -8.51
CA LEU A 101 6.96 6.39 -9.90
C LEU A 101 6.33 5.15 -10.54
N HIS A 102 5.44 5.38 -11.51
CA HIS A 102 5.05 4.39 -12.52
C HIS A 102 5.99 4.58 -13.71
N VAL A 103 6.64 3.51 -14.15
CA VAL A 103 7.51 3.51 -15.32
C VAL A 103 6.85 2.57 -16.32
N ASP A 104 6.27 3.14 -17.37
CA ASP A 104 5.75 2.40 -18.53
C ASP A 104 6.90 1.79 -19.35
#